data_AF-A0A7L3JYL1-F1
#
_entry.id   AF-A0A7L3JYL1-F1
#
_cell.length_a   1.000
_cell.length_b   1.000
_cell.length_c   1.000
_cell.angle_alpha   90.00
_cell.angle_beta   90.00
_cell.angle_gamma   90.00
#
_symmetry.space_group_name_H-M   'P 1'
#
loop_
_entity.id
_entity.type
_entity.pdbx_description
1 polymer ?
#
loop_
_entity_poly.entity_id
_entity_poly.type
_entity_poly.pdbx_seq_one_letter_code
_entity_poly.pdbx_strand_id
1 'polypeptide(L)'
;PRCVLVPPQPLSRKQALSRSRSSINMRNFRKFNARRKWKLSYNTVSACNRLVRTRLLCHLRKEDEELPPVSPQRCCESDQEEERSPHIALLRRRRSSCS
;
A
#
# COMPACT_ATOMS: atom_id res chain seq x y z
N PRO A 1 -14.64 9.63 16.23
CA PRO A 1 -14.41 8.78 17.43
C PRO A 1 -13.20 9.26 18.24
N ARG A 2 -13.43 9.84 19.43
CA ARG A 2 -12.33 10.17 20.35
C ARG A 2 -11.83 8.87 20.98
N CYS A 3 -10.56 8.53 20.79
CA CYS A 3 -9.92 7.43 21.50
C CYS A 3 -9.84 7.83 22.98
N VAL A 4 -10.66 7.24 23.83
CA VAL A 4 -10.50 7.40 25.27
C VAL A 4 -9.17 6.74 25.63
N LEU A 5 -8.28 7.49 26.27
CA LEU A 5 -7.01 6.97 26.73
C LEU A 5 -7.30 6.03 27.91
N VAL A 6 -7.37 4.73 27.63
CA VAL A 6 -7.48 3.70 28.68
C VAL A 6 -6.09 3.14 28.94
N PRO A 7 -5.63 3.08 30.20
CA PRO A 7 -4.31 2.54 30.52
C PRO A 7 -4.13 1.10 30.00
N PRO A 8 -2.98 0.78 29.39
CA PRO A 8 -2.70 -0.57 28.92
C PRO A 8 -2.53 -1.56 30.09
N GLN A 9 -2.13 -1.07 31.26
CA GLN A 9 -1.99 -1.83 32.49
C GLN A 9 -3.30 -1.77 33.30
N PRO A 10 -3.75 -2.90 33.90
CA PRO A 10 -4.92 -2.91 34.76
C PRO A 10 -4.68 -2.07 36.02
N LEU A 11 -5.62 -1.19 36.37
CA LEU A 11 -5.55 -0.34 37.57
C LEU A 11 -6.02 -1.07 38.83
N SER A 12 -6.67 -2.23 38.68
CA SER A 12 -7.17 -3.04 39.80
C SER A 12 -6.98 -4.53 39.57
N ARG A 13 -6.94 -5.29 40.67
CA ARG A 13 -6.86 -6.77 40.63
C ARG A 13 -8.05 -7.38 39.87
N LYS A 14 -9.25 -6.80 39.99
CA LYS A 14 -10.45 -7.24 39.25
C LYS A 14 -10.25 -7.10 37.74
N GLN A 15 -9.69 -5.98 37.27
CA GLN A 15 -9.37 -5.77 35.86
C GLN A 15 -8.29 -6.75 35.37
N ALA A 16 -7.25 -6.98 36.17
CA ALA A 16 -6.19 -7.94 35.83
C ALA A 16 -6.72 -9.37 35.67
N LEU A 17 -7.60 -9.81 36.58
CA LEU A 17 -8.24 -11.13 36.53
C LEU A 17 -9.20 -11.25 35.33
N SER A 18 -9.97 -10.21 35.04
CA SER A 18 -10.85 -10.19 33.85
C SER A 18 -10.04 -10.27 32.55
N ARG A 19 -8.95 -9.50 32.46
CA ARG A 19 -8.07 -9.50 31.29
C ARG A 19 -7.38 -10.85 31.08
N SER A 20 -6.86 -11.47 32.14
CA SER A 20 -6.15 -12.76 32.05
C SER A 20 -7.04 -13.94 31.67
N ARG A 21 -8.33 -13.88 32.03
CA ARG A 21 -9.32 -14.91 31.64
C ARG A 21 -9.91 -14.70 30.25
N SER A 22 -9.75 -13.51 29.69
CA SER A 22 -10.26 -13.18 28.37
C SER A 22 -9.37 -13.78 27.28
N SER A 23 -9.99 -14.42 26.29
CA SER A 23 -9.29 -14.89 25.08
C SER A 23 -9.75 -14.10 23.86
N ILE A 24 -8.89 -14.01 22.85
CA ILE A 24 -9.28 -13.44 21.56
C ILE A 24 -9.76 -14.54 20.61
N ASN A 25 -10.73 -14.22 19.75
CA ASN A 25 -11.19 -15.16 18.74
C ASN A 25 -10.14 -15.34 17.64
N MET A 26 -9.28 -16.33 17.80
CA MET A 26 -8.19 -16.61 16.87
C MET A 26 -8.66 -16.99 15.46
N ARG A 27 -9.81 -17.67 15.34
CA ARG A 27 -10.38 -18.06 14.05
C ARG A 27 -10.70 -16.83 13.21
N ASN A 28 -11.39 -15.86 13.80
CA ASN A 28 -11.72 -14.60 13.13
C ASN A 28 -10.48 -13.74 12.89
N PHE A 29 -9.56 -13.66 13.85
CA PHE A 29 -8.32 -12.92 13.70
C PHE A 29 -7.46 -13.42 12.52
N ARG A 30 -7.33 -14.74 12.38
CA ARG A 30 -6.63 -15.38 11.24
C ARG A 30 -7.35 -15.11 9.92
N LYS A 31 -8.68 -15.31 9.86
CA LYS A 31 -9.49 -15.05 8.66
C LYS A 31 -9.38 -13.59 8.21
N PHE A 32 -9.39 -12.64 9.14
CA PHE A 32 -9.26 -11.22 8.85
C PHE A 32 -7.87 -10.86 8.32
N ASN A 33 -6.81 -11.33 8.97
CA ASN A 33 -5.44 -11.09 8.52
C ASN A 33 -5.18 -11.70 7.14
N ALA A 34 -5.68 -12.92 6.88
CA ALA A 34 -5.62 -13.52 5.56
C ALA A 34 -6.26 -12.58 4.52
N ARG A 35 -7.51 -12.16 4.73
CA ARG A 35 -8.21 -11.23 3.81
C ARG A 35 -7.47 -9.92 3.60
N ARG A 36 -6.88 -9.34 4.66
CA ARG A 36 -6.08 -8.12 4.54
C ARG A 36 -4.84 -8.35 3.66
N LYS A 37 -4.09 -9.44 3.87
CA LYS A 37 -2.93 -9.79 3.03
C LYS A 37 -3.33 -9.98 1.57
N TRP A 38 -4.36 -10.79 1.33
CA TRP A 38 -4.90 -11.04 -0.02
C TRP A 38 -5.32 -9.76 -0.72
N LYS A 39 -6.00 -8.84 -0.03
CA LYS A 39 -6.42 -7.56 -0.61
C LYS A 39 -5.24 -6.69 -1.03
N LEU A 40 -4.17 -6.66 -0.25
CA LEU A 40 -2.96 -5.92 -0.62
C LEU A 40 -2.32 -6.51 -1.89
N SER A 41 -2.11 -7.83 -1.92
CA SER A 41 -1.54 -8.52 -3.08
C SER A 41 -2.39 -8.31 -4.34
N TYR A 42 -3.71 -8.44 -4.23
CA TYR A 42 -4.63 -8.19 -5.33
C TYR A 42 -4.55 -6.74 -5.83
N ASN A 43 -4.52 -5.77 -4.91
CA ASN A 43 -4.42 -4.36 -5.28
C ASN A 43 -3.13 -4.05 -6.03
N THR A 44 -2.00 -4.62 -5.59
CA THR A 44 -0.72 -4.46 -6.29
C THR A 44 -0.79 -5.01 -7.71
N VAL A 45 -1.23 -6.26 -7.89
CA VAL A 45 -1.37 -6.87 -9.22
C VAL A 45 -2.34 -6.10 -10.11
N SER A 46 -3.49 -5.69 -9.56
CA SER A 46 -4.49 -4.90 -10.29
C SER A 46 -3.94 -3.55 -10.75
N ALA A 47 -3.16 -2.87 -9.89
CA ALA A 47 -2.51 -1.61 -10.26
C ALA A 47 -1.50 -1.81 -11.39
N CYS A 48 -0.64 -2.83 -11.31
CA CYS A 48 0.30 -3.19 -12.38
C CYS A 48 -0.45 -3.49 -13.69
N ASN A 49 -1.51 -4.30 -13.64
CA ASN A 49 -2.31 -4.64 -14.81
C ASN A 49 -2.96 -3.40 -15.43
N ARG A 50 -3.46 -2.47 -14.61
CA ARG A 50 -4.02 -1.20 -15.09
C ARG A 50 -2.94 -0.37 -15.79
N LEU A 51 -1.74 -0.27 -15.24
CA LEU A 51 -0.62 0.47 -15.83
C LEU A 51 -0.17 -0.13 -17.16
N VAL A 52 -0.09 -1.46 -17.25
CA VAL A 52 0.24 -2.16 -18.51
C VAL A 52 -0.80 -1.85 -19.58
N ARG A 53 -2.10 -1.96 -19.26
CA ARG A 53 -3.18 -1.62 -20.20
C ARG A 53 -3.10 -0.16 -20.64
N THR A 54 -2.88 0.78 -19.71
CA THR A 54 -2.75 2.19 -20.09
C THR A 54 -1.53 2.46 -20.95
N ARG A 55 -0.38 1.80 -20.69
CA ARG A 55 0.81 1.92 -21.55
C ARG A 55 0.51 1.41 -22.96
N LEU A 56 -0.09 0.22 -23.08
CA LEU A 56 -0.48 -0.35 -24.38
C LEU A 56 -1.43 0.58 -25.15
N LEU A 57 -2.42 1.16 -24.47
CA LEU A 57 -3.32 2.14 -25.10
C LEU A 57 -2.59 3.40 -25.54
N CYS A 58 -1.64 3.91 -24.75
CA CYS A 58 -0.83 5.06 -25.13
C CYS A 58 0.14 4.76 -26.29
N HIS A 59 0.61 3.52 -26.44
CA HIS A 59 1.42 3.10 -27.59
C HIS A 59 0.57 3.00 -28.86
N LEU A 60 -0.62 2.40 -28.78
CA LEU A 60 -1.52 2.28 -29.94
C LEU A 60 -1.92 3.65 -30.50
N ARG A 61 -2.21 4.63 -29.64
CA ARG A 61 -2.55 6.00 -30.10
C ARG A 61 -1.39 6.76 -30.77
N LYS A 62 -0.16 6.28 -30.63
CA LYS A 62 1.02 6.86 -31.31
C LYS A 62 1.25 6.22 -32.67
N GLU A 63 0.70 5.03 -32.92
CA GLU A 63 0.82 4.33 -34.21
C GLU A 63 -0.20 4.84 -35.26
N ASP A 64 -1.25 5.54 -34.81
CA ASP A 64 -2.25 6.19 -35.69
C ASP A 64 -1.81 7.58 -36.22
N GLU A 65 -0.70 8.15 -35.73
CA GLU A 65 -0.10 9.40 -36.23
C GLU A 65 1.34 9.11 -36.72
N GLU A 66 1.49 8.96 -38.05
CA GLU A 66 2.75 9.02 -38.83
C GLU A 66 3.72 7.79 -38.86
N LEU A 67 3.54 6.88 -39.85
CA LEU A 67 4.55 6.09 -40.63
C LEU A 67 5.66 5.24 -39.91
N PRO A 68 6.54 4.50 -40.65
CA PRO A 68 6.75 3.03 -40.69
C PRO A 68 7.59 2.41 -39.52
N PRO A 69 7.68 1.06 -39.38
CA PRO A 69 7.99 0.40 -38.12
C PRO A 69 9.49 0.42 -37.80
N VAL A 70 9.86 1.13 -36.73
CA VAL A 70 11.19 1.02 -36.11
C VAL A 70 11.02 0.29 -34.78
N SER A 71 11.56 -0.94 -34.76
CA SER A 71 11.94 -1.82 -33.65
C SER A 71 11.58 -1.40 -32.21
N PRO A 72 11.06 -2.30 -31.35
CA PRO A 72 10.85 -2.02 -29.93
C PRO A 72 12.21 -1.92 -29.21
N GLN A 73 12.86 -0.76 -29.31
CA GLN A 73 14.01 -0.42 -28.49
C GLN A 73 13.48 -0.29 -27.06
N ARG A 74 13.72 -1.33 -26.26
CA ARG A 74 13.43 -1.32 -24.84
C ARG A 74 14.25 -0.19 -24.22
N CYS A 75 13.58 0.88 -23.82
CA CYS A 75 14.15 1.86 -22.90
C CYS A 75 14.29 1.19 -21.53
N CYS A 76 15.36 0.40 -21.38
CA CYS A 76 15.92 0.06 -20.08
C CYS A 76 16.66 1.32 -19.60
N GLU A 77 15.95 2.25 -18.96
CA GLU A 77 16.61 3.20 -18.06
C GLU A 77 17.10 2.39 -16.85
N SER A 78 18.37 2.00 -16.89
CA SER A 78 19.09 1.59 -15.69
C SER A 78 19.36 2.86 -14.88
N ASP A 79 18.78 2.94 -13.68
CA ASP A 79 19.13 3.96 -12.69
C ASP A 79 20.64 3.94 -12.46
N GLN A 80 21.31 5.05 -12.77
CA GLN A 80 22.70 5.27 -12.43
C GLN A 80 22.73 5.70 -10.96
N GLU A 81 23.22 4.82 -10.08
CA GLU A 81 23.45 5.12 -8.66
C GLU A 81 24.52 6.22 -8.55
N GLU A 82 24.12 7.47 -8.31
CA GLU A 82 25.03 8.56 -7.94
C GLU A 82 24.88 8.92 -6.45
N GLU A 83 25.89 8.46 -5.72
CA GLU A 83 26.44 8.84 -4.42
C GLU A 83 25.68 9.80 -3.47
N ARG A 84 25.36 9.26 -2.28
CA ARG A 84 25.10 9.91 -0.97
C ARG A 84 24.66 11.38 -0.98
N SER A 85 23.35 11.61 -1.04
CA SER A 85 22.74 12.85 -0.57
C SER A 85 22.18 12.71 0.86
N PRO A 86 22.32 13.72 1.74
CA PRO A 86 21.89 13.64 3.13
C PRO A 86 20.36 13.64 3.24
N HIS A 87 19.86 12.71 4.03
CA HIS A 87 18.45 12.44 4.33
C HIS A 87 17.79 13.63 5.03
N ILE A 88 17.04 14.46 4.30
CA ILE A 88 16.20 15.51 4.91
C ILE A 88 14.79 15.57 4.30
N ALA A 89 13.84 15.35 5.21
CA ALA A 89 12.40 15.66 5.20
C ALA A 89 11.51 15.00 4.13
N LEU A 90 10.97 13.83 4.49
CA LEU A 90 9.71 13.31 3.93
C LEU A 90 8.60 14.37 4.09
N LEU A 91 8.25 15.05 2.99
CA LEU A 91 7.08 15.93 2.94
C LEU A 91 5.84 15.11 3.30
N ARG A 92 5.27 15.39 4.48
CA ARG A 92 4.03 14.77 4.97
C ARG A 92 2.90 15.17 4.02
N ARG A 93 2.39 14.21 3.24
CA ARG A 93 1.17 14.37 2.45
C ARG A 93 0.01 14.74 3.38
N ARG A 94 -0.45 16.00 3.36
CA ARG A 94 -1.67 16.45 4.05
C ARG A 94 -2.84 15.63 3.49
N ARG A 95 -3.52 14.86 4.33
CA ARG A 95 -4.82 14.26 3.99
C ARG A 95 -5.86 15.38 4.01
N SER A 96 -6.51 15.62 2.88
CA SER A 96 -7.68 16.51 2.79
C SER A 96 -8.80 15.98 3.70
N SER A 97 -9.26 16.84 4.60
CA SER A 97 -10.47 16.66 5.40
C SER A 97 -11.67 17.13 4.59
N CYS A 98 -12.59 16.22 4.26
CA CYS A 98 -13.95 16.57 3.85
C CYS A 98 -14.87 16.41 5.06
N SER A 99 -15.66 17.47 5.29
CA SER A 99 -16.78 17.55 6.23
C SER A 99 -17.95 16.68 5.80
#